data_AF-A0A846D2Q4-F1
#
_entry.id   AF-A0A846D2Q4-F1
#
_cell.length_a   1.000
_cell.length_b   1.000
_cell.length_c   1.000
_cell.angle_alpha   90.00
_cell.angle_beta   90.00
_cell.angle_gamma   90.00
#
_symmetry.space_group_name_H-M   'P 1'
#
loop_
_entity.id
_entity.type
_entity.pdbx_description
1 polymer ?
#
loop_
_entity_poly.entity_id
_entity_poly.type
_entity_poly.pdbx_seq_one_letter_code
_entity_poly.pdbx_strand_id
1 'polypeptide(L)'
;TAWVAFSEATRENGCMKVMHGTHNTWYFDEHRNIEFEPDKINQKLTGGKKTGVYGYDYYKLKLDPNWEPDESQAVHLEMEPGQFILFTSRCMHGSEPNTSGSSIRYGWSTRFVPTDVRVYPDWESFQHFGEVFPLERYATVLVAGEDTYKHNKIRRPLGQ
;
A
#
# COMPACT_ATOMS: atom_id res chain seq x y z
N THR A 1 -1.10 2.10 8.37
CA THR A 1 -1.95 2.65 7.29
C THR A 1 -3.36 2.76 7.78
N ALA A 2 -3.99 3.91 7.59
CA ALA A 2 -5.44 4.03 7.62
C ALA A 2 -5.94 4.03 6.18
N TRP A 3 -6.69 3.01 5.80
CA TRP A 3 -7.34 2.94 4.50
C TRP A 3 -8.82 3.29 4.69
N VAL A 4 -9.28 4.35 4.04
CA VAL A 4 -10.64 4.89 4.14
C VAL A 4 -11.39 4.57 2.86
N ALA A 5 -12.59 4.01 2.99
CA ALA A 5 -13.51 3.78 1.88
C ALA A 5 -14.13 5.13 1.48
N PHE A 6 -13.76 5.67 0.31
CA PHE A 6 -14.39 6.89 -0.23
C PHE A 6 -15.65 6.56 -1.04
N SER A 7 -15.70 5.37 -1.61
CA SER A 7 -16.91 4.76 -2.15
C SER A 7 -17.22 3.49 -1.37
N GLU A 8 -18.37 2.89 -1.66
CA GLU A 8 -18.66 1.53 -1.23
C GLU A 8 -17.58 0.57 -1.74
N ALA A 9 -17.15 -0.35 -0.87
CA ALA A 9 -16.19 -1.40 -1.17
C ALA A 9 -16.83 -2.76 -0.86
N THR A 10 -17.16 -3.51 -1.90
CA THR A 10 -17.74 -4.86 -1.82
C THR A 10 -16.75 -5.87 -2.37
N ARG A 11 -16.97 -7.17 -2.13
CA ARG A 11 -16.17 -8.23 -2.78
C ARG A 11 -16.18 -8.11 -4.31
N GLU A 12 -17.33 -7.78 -4.89
CA GLU A 12 -17.50 -7.66 -6.35
C GLU A 12 -16.73 -6.49 -6.95
N ASN A 13 -16.73 -5.32 -6.29
CA ASN A 13 -16.03 -4.14 -6.81
C ASN A 13 -14.56 -4.04 -6.32
N GLY A 14 -14.06 -5.10 -5.69
CA GLY A 14 -12.65 -5.23 -5.32
C GLY A 14 -12.30 -4.64 -3.97
N CYS A 15 -13.04 -4.96 -2.90
CA CYS A 15 -12.68 -4.57 -1.54
C CYS A 15 -11.28 -5.07 -1.12
N MET A 16 -10.75 -4.49 -0.05
CA MET A 16 -9.49 -4.93 0.54
C MET A 16 -9.63 -6.34 1.11
N LYS A 17 -8.54 -7.10 1.08
CA LYS A 17 -8.40 -8.34 1.85
C LYS A 17 -7.11 -8.31 2.66
N VAL A 18 -7.12 -8.91 3.83
CA VAL A 18 -5.98 -8.99 4.75
C VAL A 18 -5.84 -10.40 5.31
N MET A 19 -4.62 -10.81 5.67
CA MET A 19 -4.38 -12.08 6.35
C MET A 19 -3.91 -11.85 7.78
N HIS A 20 -4.64 -12.38 8.74
CA HIS A 20 -4.43 -12.17 10.17
C HIS A 20 -3.04 -12.67 10.63
N GLY A 21 -2.40 -11.94 11.56
CA GLY A 21 -1.12 -12.33 12.17
C GLY A 21 0.14 -12.19 11.30
N THR A 22 -0.03 -12.01 9.99
CA THR A 22 1.08 -12.03 9.01
C THR A 22 2.06 -10.85 9.13
N HIS A 23 1.65 -9.78 9.80
CA HIS A 23 2.50 -8.62 10.10
C HIS A 23 3.70 -8.95 11.00
N ASN A 24 3.81 -10.17 11.54
CA ASN A 24 4.94 -10.63 12.35
C ASN A 24 6.03 -11.32 11.53
N THR A 25 5.77 -11.65 10.26
CA THR A 25 6.69 -12.39 9.39
C THR A 25 7.05 -11.55 8.17
N TRP A 26 8.31 -11.61 7.75
CA TRP A 26 8.74 -11.06 6.47
C TRP A 26 8.61 -12.15 5.38
N TYR A 27 7.82 -11.87 4.34
CA TYR A 27 7.63 -12.77 3.20
C TYR A 27 8.29 -12.26 1.91
N PHE A 28 8.59 -10.97 1.85
CA PHE A 28 9.11 -10.28 0.68
C PHE A 28 10.40 -9.52 1.00
N ASP A 29 11.25 -9.33 0.00
CA ASP A 29 12.49 -8.56 0.08
C ASP A 29 12.34 -7.27 -0.73
N GLU A 30 11.88 -6.20 -0.07
CA GLU A 30 11.62 -4.91 -0.70
C GLU A 30 12.91 -4.16 -1.10
N HIS A 31 14.10 -4.67 -0.74
CA HIS A 31 15.38 -4.11 -1.21
C HIS A 31 15.69 -4.53 -2.66
N ARG A 32 15.01 -5.55 -3.19
CA ARG A 32 15.17 -5.97 -4.58
C ARG A 32 14.45 -5.00 -5.52
N ASN A 33 15.15 -4.57 -6.55
CA ASN A 33 14.53 -3.85 -7.65
C ASN A 33 13.80 -4.82 -8.57
N ILE A 34 12.54 -4.51 -8.87
CA ILE A 34 11.73 -5.23 -9.85
C ILE A 34 11.37 -4.29 -11.00
N GLU A 35 11.40 -4.83 -12.21
CA GLU A 35 11.12 -4.08 -13.43
C GLU A 35 9.65 -3.61 -13.46
N PHE A 36 9.46 -2.37 -13.91
CA PHE A 36 8.15 -1.78 -14.14
C PHE A 36 7.64 -2.19 -15.53
N GLU A 37 6.62 -3.04 -15.59
CA GLU A 37 6.06 -3.60 -16.83
C GLU A 37 4.53 -3.36 -16.92
N PRO A 38 4.05 -2.10 -17.00
CA PRO A 38 2.62 -1.76 -16.92
C PRO A 38 1.77 -2.42 -18.02
N ASP A 39 2.29 -2.54 -19.23
CA ASP A 39 1.55 -3.13 -20.35
C ASP A 39 1.35 -4.64 -20.23
N LYS A 40 2.22 -5.30 -19.44
CA LYS A 40 2.22 -6.77 -19.32
C LYS A 40 1.56 -7.25 -18.04
N ILE A 41 1.52 -6.44 -16.97
CA ILE A 41 1.13 -6.95 -15.65
C ILE A 41 -0.30 -7.50 -15.63
N ASN A 42 -1.24 -6.85 -16.32
CA ASN A 42 -2.65 -7.26 -16.37
C ASN A 42 -2.88 -8.45 -17.33
N GLN A 43 -1.88 -8.79 -18.15
CA GLN A 43 -1.89 -9.91 -19.08
C GLN A 43 -1.22 -11.16 -18.51
N LYS A 44 -0.39 -11.00 -17.47
CA LYS A 44 0.33 -12.10 -16.80
C LYS A 44 -0.53 -12.74 -15.72
N LEU A 45 -0.39 -14.05 -15.58
CA LEU A 45 -0.83 -14.77 -14.39
C LEU A 45 0.36 -14.86 -13.44
N THR A 46 0.23 -14.26 -12.27
CA THR A 46 1.20 -14.37 -11.17
C THR A 46 0.61 -15.35 -10.14
N GLY A 47 1.29 -16.47 -9.88
CA GLY A 47 0.76 -17.53 -9.03
C GLY A 47 -0.54 -18.16 -9.57
N GLY A 48 -0.75 -18.17 -10.90
CA GLY A 48 -1.98 -18.67 -11.52
C GLY A 48 -3.18 -17.71 -11.48
N LYS A 49 -3.03 -16.49 -10.95
CA LYS A 49 -4.07 -15.46 -10.88
C LYS A 49 -3.64 -14.18 -11.61
N LYS A 50 -4.60 -13.43 -12.15
CA LYS A 50 -4.32 -12.06 -12.64
C LYS A 50 -4.14 -11.15 -11.43
N THR A 51 -2.90 -10.97 -11.01
CA THR A 51 -2.55 -10.10 -9.89
C THR A 51 -1.33 -9.27 -10.25
N GLY A 52 -1.25 -8.08 -9.68
CA GLY A 52 -0.22 -7.11 -10.00
C GLY A 52 -0.34 -5.88 -9.12
N VAL A 53 0.78 -5.18 -8.94
CA VAL A 53 0.83 -3.94 -8.16
C VAL A 53 1.25 -2.83 -9.10
N TYR A 54 0.27 -2.16 -9.72
CA TYR A 54 0.50 -0.98 -10.57
C TYR A 54 1.63 -1.16 -11.61
N GLY A 55 1.68 -2.28 -12.34
CA GLY A 55 2.74 -2.56 -13.32
C GLY A 55 3.89 -3.41 -12.80
N TYR A 56 3.96 -3.66 -11.50
CA TYR A 56 4.98 -4.48 -10.86
C TYR A 56 4.47 -5.89 -10.51
N ASP A 57 5.34 -6.88 -10.71
CA ASP A 57 5.13 -8.25 -10.28
C ASP A 57 5.74 -8.49 -8.89
N TYR A 58 4.92 -8.29 -7.85
CA TYR A 58 5.37 -8.32 -6.46
C TYR A 58 5.84 -9.71 -6.00
N TYR A 59 5.47 -10.79 -6.72
CA TYR A 59 5.92 -12.15 -6.40
C TYR A 59 7.42 -12.34 -6.65
N LYS A 60 8.03 -11.52 -7.51
CA LYS A 60 9.49 -11.51 -7.70
C LYS A 60 10.23 -11.08 -6.44
N LEU A 61 9.54 -10.44 -5.49
CA LEU A 61 10.09 -10.05 -4.20
C LEU A 61 10.01 -11.16 -3.15
N LYS A 62 9.36 -12.31 -3.41
CA LYS A 62 9.27 -13.39 -2.41
C LYS A 62 10.66 -13.78 -1.90
N LEU A 63 10.78 -13.91 -0.57
CA LEU A 63 12.00 -14.41 0.08
C LEU A 63 12.20 -15.89 -0.24
N ASP A 64 11.13 -16.69 -0.13
CA ASP A 64 11.07 -18.07 -0.61
C ASP A 64 10.30 -18.12 -1.94
N PRO A 65 10.96 -18.42 -3.08
CA PRO A 65 10.30 -18.51 -4.38
C PRO A 65 9.18 -19.55 -4.45
N ASN A 66 9.22 -20.60 -3.61
CA ASN A 66 8.25 -21.69 -3.61
C ASN A 66 7.08 -21.44 -2.65
N TRP A 67 7.22 -20.48 -1.74
CA TRP A 67 6.15 -20.12 -0.81
C TRP A 67 5.02 -19.42 -1.56
N GLU A 68 3.78 -19.73 -1.19
CA GLU A 68 2.58 -19.11 -1.72
C GLU A 68 1.68 -18.67 -0.56
N PRO A 69 1.04 -17.49 -0.63
CA PRO A 69 0.07 -17.09 0.37
C PRO A 69 -1.14 -18.02 0.37
N ASP A 70 -1.51 -18.56 1.54
CA ASP A 70 -2.76 -19.29 1.70
C ASP A 70 -3.94 -18.32 1.70
N GLU A 71 -4.47 -18.04 0.51
CA GLU A 71 -5.60 -17.13 0.35
C GLU A 71 -6.91 -17.61 1.00
N SER A 72 -7.01 -18.88 1.44
CA SER A 72 -8.16 -19.33 2.21
C SER A 72 -8.25 -18.65 3.59
N GLN A 73 -7.12 -18.15 4.10
CA GLN A 73 -7.02 -17.41 5.35
C GLN A 73 -7.25 -15.90 5.19
N ALA A 74 -7.50 -15.43 3.96
CA ALA A 74 -7.74 -14.02 3.71
C ALA A 74 -9.14 -13.60 4.17
N VAL A 75 -9.20 -12.52 4.93
CA VAL A 75 -10.44 -11.87 5.35
C VAL A 75 -10.70 -10.69 4.43
N HIS A 76 -11.84 -10.71 3.76
CA HIS A 76 -12.33 -9.62 2.92
C HIS A 76 -13.03 -8.57 3.75
N LEU A 77 -12.76 -7.30 3.44
CA LEU A 77 -13.17 -6.15 4.22
C LEU A 77 -14.16 -5.33 3.39
N GLU A 78 -15.41 -5.75 3.41
CA GLU A 78 -16.50 -4.95 2.82
C GLU A 78 -16.80 -3.75 3.71
N MET A 79 -16.92 -2.58 3.08
CA MET A 79 -16.96 -1.30 3.80
C MET A 79 -17.90 -0.32 3.10
N GLU A 80 -18.66 0.41 3.90
CA GLU A 80 -19.49 1.54 3.46
C GLU A 80 -18.64 2.82 3.33
N PRO A 81 -19.06 3.80 2.50
CA PRO A 81 -18.39 5.09 2.41
C PRO A 81 -18.19 5.76 3.77
N GLY A 82 -16.97 6.22 4.05
CA GLY A 82 -16.56 6.85 5.30
C GLY A 82 -15.98 5.89 6.35
N GLN A 83 -16.17 4.57 6.20
CA GLN A 83 -15.51 3.60 7.07
C GLN A 83 -14.02 3.51 6.78
N PHE A 84 -13.23 3.08 7.77
CA PHE A 84 -11.79 2.89 7.60
C PHE A 84 -11.29 1.64 8.33
N ILE A 85 -10.17 1.09 7.86
CA ILE A 85 -9.39 0.06 8.56
C ILE A 85 -8.00 0.57 8.88
N LEU A 86 -7.49 0.17 10.06
CA LEU A 86 -6.11 0.35 10.47
C LEU A 86 -5.36 -0.97 10.36
N PHE A 87 -4.22 -0.94 9.66
CA PHE A 87 -3.31 -2.09 9.58
C PHE A 87 -1.86 -1.63 9.42
N THR A 88 -0.91 -2.44 9.87
CA THR A 88 0.52 -2.21 9.61
C THR A 88 0.82 -2.50 8.14
N SER A 89 1.72 -1.75 7.49
CA SER A 89 2.10 -2.02 6.08
C SER A 89 2.64 -3.44 5.86
N ARG A 90 3.24 -4.04 6.89
CA ARG A 90 3.73 -5.43 6.91
C ARG A 90 2.63 -6.50 6.89
N CYS A 91 1.39 -6.15 7.24
CA CYS A 91 0.29 -7.12 7.18
C CYS A 91 0.10 -7.52 5.73
N MET A 92 0.05 -8.81 5.41
CA MET A 92 -0.27 -9.23 4.06
C MET A 92 -1.66 -8.72 3.69
N HIS A 93 -1.72 -7.97 2.60
CA HIS A 93 -2.94 -7.33 2.14
C HIS A 93 -2.97 -7.24 0.62
N GLY A 94 -4.16 -7.11 0.07
CA GLY A 94 -4.40 -6.89 -1.35
C GLY A 94 -5.85 -6.49 -1.57
N SER A 95 -6.33 -6.61 -2.80
CA SER A 95 -7.75 -6.47 -3.12
C SER A 95 -8.18 -7.53 -4.11
N GLU A 96 -9.48 -7.78 -4.18
CA GLU A 96 -10.04 -8.53 -5.31
C GLU A 96 -10.01 -7.68 -6.59
N PRO A 97 -10.01 -8.32 -7.79
CA PRO A 97 -10.26 -7.61 -9.03
C PRO A 97 -11.67 -7.03 -9.01
N ASN A 98 -11.85 -5.85 -9.60
CA ASN A 98 -13.19 -5.30 -9.80
C ASN A 98 -13.87 -6.00 -10.98
N THR A 99 -14.92 -6.78 -10.71
CA THR A 99 -15.69 -7.51 -11.73
C THR A 99 -17.08 -6.92 -11.97
N SER A 100 -17.45 -5.85 -11.26
CA SER A 100 -18.81 -5.28 -11.30
C SER A 100 -19.22 -4.66 -12.64
N GLY A 101 -18.24 -4.27 -13.48
CA GLY A 101 -18.44 -3.61 -14.78
C GLY A 101 -19.12 -2.22 -14.72
N SER A 102 -19.65 -1.82 -13.58
CA SER A 102 -20.51 -0.64 -13.40
C SER A 102 -20.19 0.18 -12.15
N SER A 103 -19.46 -0.39 -11.18
CA SER A 103 -19.06 0.29 -9.94
C SER A 103 -17.56 0.62 -9.97
N ILE A 104 -17.22 1.84 -9.57
CA ILE A 104 -15.82 2.26 -9.37
C ILE A 104 -15.54 2.33 -7.87
N ARG A 105 -14.51 1.62 -7.42
CA ARG A 105 -14.07 1.61 -6.02
C ARG A 105 -12.97 2.65 -5.78
N TYR A 106 -13.20 3.57 -4.85
CA TYR A 106 -12.25 4.58 -4.39
C TYR A 106 -11.86 4.35 -2.94
N GLY A 107 -10.56 4.23 -2.71
CA GLY A 107 -9.96 4.12 -1.39
C GLY A 107 -8.86 5.15 -1.19
N TRP A 108 -8.79 5.72 0.01
CA TRP A 108 -7.76 6.67 0.39
C TRP A 108 -6.85 6.08 1.47
N SER A 109 -5.54 6.03 1.24
CA SER A 109 -4.57 5.54 2.22
C SER A 109 -3.76 6.68 2.82
N THR A 110 -3.90 6.90 4.13
CA THR A 110 -2.99 7.75 4.91
C THR A 110 -2.01 6.86 5.68
N ARG A 111 -0.72 7.15 5.59
CA ARG A 111 0.34 6.41 6.29
C ARG A 111 0.88 7.25 7.43
N PHE A 112 1.08 6.61 8.57
CA PHE A 112 1.54 7.24 9.81
C PHE A 112 2.78 6.52 10.30
N VAL A 113 3.71 7.30 10.85
CA VAL A 113 4.92 6.82 11.53
C VAL A 113 5.13 7.70 12.77
N PRO A 114 5.74 7.17 13.85
CA PRO A 114 6.17 8.00 14.96
C PRO A 114 7.29 8.97 14.54
N THR A 115 7.49 10.05 15.32
CA THR A 115 8.39 11.16 14.97
C THR A 115 9.87 10.77 14.95
N ASP A 116 10.25 9.68 15.61
CA ASP A 116 11.60 9.11 15.61
C ASP A 116 11.96 8.41 14.29
N VAL A 117 10.98 8.06 13.45
CA VAL A 117 11.24 7.52 12.11
C VAL A 117 11.74 8.63 11.19
N ARG A 118 12.85 8.39 10.50
CA ARG A 118 13.34 9.27 9.44
C ARG A 118 12.60 8.99 8.13
N VAL A 119 11.94 10.01 7.59
CA VAL A 119 11.18 9.93 6.33
C VAL A 119 12.03 10.52 5.21
N TYR A 120 12.37 9.70 4.23
CA TYR A 120 13.26 10.05 3.11
C TYR A 120 14.61 10.66 3.57
N PRO A 121 15.36 9.99 4.47
CA PRO A 121 16.65 10.51 4.93
C PRO A 121 17.62 10.64 3.75
N ASP A 122 18.20 11.84 3.58
CA ASP A 122 19.22 12.14 2.57
C ASP A 122 18.75 11.94 1.11
N TRP A 123 17.43 11.96 0.86
CA TRP A 123 16.87 11.80 -0.49
C TRP A 123 16.35 13.14 -1.02
N GLU A 124 16.75 13.48 -2.25
CA GLU A 124 16.22 14.65 -2.96
C GLU A 124 15.01 14.30 -3.85
N SER A 125 14.94 13.04 -4.29
CA SER A 125 13.86 12.49 -5.11
C SER A 125 13.79 10.98 -4.94
N PHE A 126 12.73 10.36 -5.44
CA PHE A 126 12.64 8.91 -5.60
C PHE A 126 11.99 8.55 -6.93
N GLN A 127 12.28 7.35 -7.43
CA GLN A 127 11.66 6.84 -8.66
C GLN A 127 10.58 5.80 -8.31
N HIS A 128 9.40 5.96 -8.89
CA HIS A 128 8.30 4.99 -8.73
C HIS A 128 7.34 5.09 -9.92
N PHE A 129 6.69 3.98 -10.31
CA PHE A 129 5.75 3.94 -11.46
C PHE A 129 6.31 4.53 -12.76
N GLY A 130 7.64 4.42 -12.98
CA GLY A 130 8.31 4.98 -14.15
C GLY A 130 8.57 6.50 -14.09
N GLU A 131 8.18 7.18 -13.02
CA GLU A 131 8.35 8.62 -12.84
C GLU A 131 9.38 8.94 -11.73
N VAL A 132 9.95 10.15 -11.81
CA VAL A 132 10.82 10.71 -10.76
C VAL A 132 10.02 11.73 -9.97
N PHE A 133 9.92 11.53 -8.65
CA PHE A 133 9.21 12.39 -7.73
C PHE A 133 10.20 13.25 -6.94
N PRO A 134 10.33 14.55 -7.25
CA PRO A 134 11.16 15.46 -6.46
C PRO A 134 10.54 15.73 -5.09
N LEU A 135 11.37 15.75 -4.04
CA LEU A 135 10.94 15.96 -2.65
C LEU A 135 11.03 17.42 -2.20
N GLU A 136 11.42 18.34 -3.08
CA GLU A 136 11.56 19.78 -2.78
C GLU A 136 10.32 20.38 -2.10
N ARG A 137 9.12 19.98 -2.54
CA ARG A 137 7.84 20.46 -1.98
C ARG A 137 7.19 19.48 -0.99
N TYR A 138 7.76 18.28 -0.83
CA TYR A 138 7.28 17.28 0.12
C TYR A 138 7.48 17.75 1.57
N ALA A 139 6.57 17.33 2.44
CA ALA A 139 6.71 17.43 3.89
C ALA A 139 5.79 16.39 4.55
N THR A 140 6.19 15.92 5.72
CA THR A 140 5.29 15.22 6.64
C THR A 140 4.35 16.21 7.34
N VAL A 141 3.25 15.73 7.91
CA VAL A 141 2.32 16.54 8.69
C VAL A 141 2.25 15.98 10.11
N LEU A 142 2.49 16.82 11.11
CA LEU A 142 2.36 16.43 12.52
C LEU A 142 0.87 16.44 12.88
N VAL A 143 0.28 15.24 12.98
CA VAL A 143 -1.16 15.07 13.22
C VAL A 143 -1.52 14.96 14.70
N ALA A 144 -0.57 14.64 15.57
CA ALA A 144 -0.75 14.53 17.02
C ALA A 144 0.61 14.64 17.75
N GLY A 145 0.58 15.12 18.99
CA GLY A 145 1.77 15.21 19.84
C GLY A 145 2.76 16.30 19.41
N GLU A 146 4.05 16.06 19.66
CA GLU A 146 5.15 16.99 19.41
C GLU A 146 6.29 16.29 18.66
N ASP A 147 7.02 17.05 17.82
CA ASP A 147 8.27 16.57 17.21
C ASP A 147 9.48 17.06 18.01
N THR A 148 10.03 16.18 18.83
CA THR A 148 11.27 16.42 19.60
C THR A 148 12.53 16.09 18.81
N TYR A 149 12.44 15.33 17.71
CA TYR A 149 13.59 14.85 16.94
C TYR A 149 14.03 15.85 15.89
N LYS A 150 13.10 16.60 15.28
CA LYS A 150 13.37 17.69 14.33
C LYS A 150 14.19 17.30 13.10
N HIS A 151 14.23 16.00 12.77
CA HIS A 151 14.98 15.47 11.61
C HIS A 151 14.13 15.33 10.33
N ASN A 152 12.81 15.54 10.42
CA ASN A 152 11.90 15.44 9.29
C ASN A 152 11.43 16.84 8.90
N LYS A 153 11.22 17.07 7.61
CA LYS A 153 10.51 18.27 7.15
C LYS A 153 9.03 18.15 7.49
N ILE A 154 8.55 19.04 8.36
CA ILE A 154 7.15 19.05 8.83
C ILE A 154 6.45 20.31 8.32
N ARG A 155 5.20 20.15 7.86
CA ARG A 155 4.24 21.23 7.69
C ARG A 155 3.12 21.07 8.72
N ARG A 156 2.62 22.18 9.24
CA ARG A 156 1.40 22.18 10.06
C ARG A 156 0.17 22.03 9.16
N PRO A 157 -0.94 21.47 9.66
CA PRO A 157 -2.21 21.47 8.94
C PRO A 157 -2.58 22.89 8.49
N LEU A 158 -3.14 23.02 7.29
CA LEU A 158 -3.64 24.30 6.80
C LEU A 158 -4.78 24.77 7.72
N GLY A 159 -4.62 25.93 8.37
CA GLY A 159 -5.64 26.53 9.24
C GLY A 159 -5.30 26.64 10.73
N GLN A 160 -4.06 26.33 11.14
CA GLN A 160 -3.50 26.74 12.44
C GLN A 160 -2.50 27.88 12.26
#